data_AF-A0A7J2PT28-F1
#
_entry.id   AF-A0A7J2PT28-F1
#
_cell.length_a   1.000
_cell.length_b   1.000
_cell.length_c   1.000
_cell.angle_alpha   90.00
_cell.angle_beta   90.00
_cell.angle_gamma   90.00
#
_symmetry.space_group_name_H-M   'P 1'
#
loop_
_entity.id
_entity.type
_entity.pdbx_description
1 polymer ?
#
loop_
_entity_poly.entity_id
_entity_poly.type
_entity_poly.pdbx_seq_one_letter_code
_entity_poly.pdbx_strand_id
1 'polypeptide(L)'
;MRRQIANRKILIIRSEPVLINLIFNLFPDVYIHDIVLEEDDFSGLREISLHFLSFRERSIAIGRKAEYIRCVNKLFKEYIIFENKSKPIEIICKNISK
;
A
#
# COMPACT_ATOMS: atom_id res chain seq x y z
N MET A 1 -21.51 -2.08 -16.19
CA MET A 1 -20.36 -1.55 -15.39
C MET A 1 -20.55 -0.11 -14.95
N ARG A 2 -20.50 0.91 -15.83
CA ARG A 2 -20.52 2.36 -15.46
C ARG A 2 -21.59 2.80 -14.43
N ARG A 3 -22.82 2.27 -14.49
CA ARG A 3 -23.90 2.54 -13.53
C ARG A 3 -23.69 1.93 -12.13
N GLN A 4 -23.01 0.79 -12.02
CA GLN A 4 -22.78 0.09 -10.74
C GLN A 4 -21.65 0.72 -9.91
N ILE A 5 -20.78 1.49 -10.56
CA ILE A 5 -19.62 2.18 -9.96
C ILE A 5 -19.83 3.68 -9.82
N ALA A 6 -20.99 4.22 -10.21
CA ALA A 6 -21.26 5.66 -10.25
C ALA A 6 -21.01 6.41 -8.93
N ASN A 7 -21.14 5.71 -7.80
CA ASN A 7 -20.95 6.28 -6.45
C ASN A 7 -19.66 5.80 -5.77
N ARG A 8 -18.72 5.19 -6.50
CA ARG A 8 -17.46 4.69 -5.96
C ARG A 8 -16.28 5.42 -6.59
N LYS A 9 -15.26 5.71 -5.77
CA LYS A 9 -13.95 6.09 -6.29
C LYS A 9 -13.30 4.85 -6.89
N ILE A 10 -12.76 4.99 -8.09
CA ILE A 10 -12.08 3.90 -8.81
C ILE A 10 -10.67 4.36 -9.09
N LEU A 11 -9.71 3.53 -8.74
CA LEU A 11 -8.32 3.68 -9.17
C LEU A 11 -8.03 2.54 -10.15
N ILE A 12 -7.58 2.90 -11.35
CA ILE A 12 -7.11 1.94 -12.34
C ILE A 12 -5.58 1.99 -12.31
N ILE A 13 -4.96 0.87 -11.93
CA ILE A 13 -3.51 0.73 -11.87
C ILE A 13 -3.03 -0.25 -12.95
N ARG A 14 -1.77 -0.13 -13.34
CA ARG A 14 -1.10 -1.18 -14.11
C ARG A 14 -0.63 -2.27 -13.14
N SER A 15 -0.85 -3.52 -13.52
CA SER A 15 -0.24 -4.66 -12.84
C SER A 15 1.24 -4.67 -13.17
N GLU A 16 2.08 -4.77 -12.14
CA GLU A 16 3.53 -4.73 -12.27
C GLU A 16 4.14 -5.99 -11.64
N PRO A 17 5.10 -6.65 -12.30
CA PRO A 17 5.77 -7.82 -11.74
C PRO A 17 6.77 -7.45 -10.65
N VAL A 18 7.26 -6.20 -10.65
CA VAL A 18 8.19 -5.68 -9.64
C VAL A 18 7.38 -5.01 -8.54
N LEU A 19 7.52 -5.51 -7.30
CA LEU A 19 6.73 -5.08 -6.14
C LEU A 19 6.80 -3.56 -5.89
N ILE A 20 7.98 -2.96 -6.01
CA ILE A 20 8.14 -1.52 -5.79
C ILE A 20 7.38 -0.68 -6.84
N ASN A 21 7.35 -1.15 -8.10
CA ASN A 21 6.57 -0.47 -9.15
C ASN A 21 5.06 -0.60 -8.89
N LEU A 22 4.61 -1.77 -8.41
CA LEU A 22 3.22 -1.96 -8.01
C LEU A 22 2.83 -0.99 -6.88
N ILE A 23 3.72 -0.81 -5.89
CA ILE A 23 3.51 0.15 -4.80
C ILE A 23 3.37 1.57 -5.36
N PHE A 24 4.30 2.04 -6.20
CA PHE A 24 4.19 3.38 -6.78
C PHE A 24 2.91 3.56 -7.62
N ASN A 25 2.48 2.54 -8.35
CA ASN A 25 1.21 2.58 -9.08
C ASN A 25 -0.02 2.69 -8.15
N LEU A 26 0.04 2.11 -6.95
CA LEU A 26 -0.99 2.23 -5.92
C LEU A 26 -0.96 3.56 -5.17
N PHE A 27 0.08 4.38 -5.35
CA PHE A 27 0.26 5.62 -4.62
C PHE A 27 0.68 6.76 -5.59
N PRO A 28 -0.13 7.06 -6.63
CA PRO A 28 0.29 7.92 -7.73
C PRO A 28 0.47 9.40 -7.35
N ASP A 29 -0.24 9.87 -6.34
CA ASP A 29 -0.31 11.28 -5.96
C ASP A 29 0.39 11.59 -4.62
N VAL A 30 1.31 10.71 -4.19
CA VAL A 30 2.04 10.93 -2.93
C VAL A 30 3.55 10.79 -3.07
N TYR A 31 4.27 11.70 -2.42
CA TYR A 31 5.72 11.62 -2.33
C TYR A 31 6.13 10.66 -1.20
N ILE A 32 6.44 9.42 -1.58
CA ILE A 32 7.05 8.43 -0.68
C ILE A 32 8.56 8.72 -0.62
N HIS A 33 9.07 9.01 0.57
CA HIS A 33 10.49 9.33 0.78
C HIS A 33 11.36 8.08 0.82
N ASP A 34 10.89 7.05 1.52
CA ASP A 34 11.62 5.81 1.70
C ASP A 34 10.65 4.63 1.85
N ILE A 35 11.13 3.42 1.51
CA ILE A 35 10.36 2.18 1.56
C ILE A 35 11.24 1.11 2.23
N VAL A 36 10.77 0.59 3.36
CA VAL A 36 11.46 -0.46 4.11
C VAL A 36 10.62 -1.73 4.10
N LEU A 37 11.24 -2.86 3.77
CA LEU A 37 10.64 -4.18 3.92
C LEU A 37 11.23 -4.84 5.17
N GLU A 38 10.38 -5.15 6.13
CA GLU A 38 10.73 -5.85 7.36
C GLU A 38 10.03 -7.21 7.36
N GLU A 39 10.75 -8.25 7.78
CA GLU A 39 10.15 -9.55 8.10
C GLU A 39 10.18 -9.72 9.61
N ASP A 40 9.03 -9.94 10.22
CA ASP A 40 8.99 -10.42 11.60
C ASP A 40 9.12 -11.95 11.58
N ASP A 41 10.27 -12.44 12.05
CA ASP A 41 10.57 -13.86 12.16
C ASP A 41 9.58 -14.60 13.09
N PHE A 42 8.98 -13.91 14.07
CA PHE A 42 8.09 -14.52 15.05
C PHE A 42 6.64 -14.61 14.56
N SER A 43 6.06 -13.54 14.02
CA SER A 43 4.69 -13.58 13.48
C SER A 43 4.60 -14.09 12.04
N GLY A 44 5.74 -14.14 11.34
CA GLY A 44 5.80 -14.47 9.92
C GLY A 44 5.14 -13.43 9.02
N LEU A 45 4.76 -12.27 9.56
CA LEU A 45 4.22 -11.15 8.81
C LEU A 45 5.35 -10.38 8.12
N ARG A 46 5.09 -9.99 6.88
CA ARG A 46 5.95 -9.10 6.11
C ARG A 46 5.33 -7.71 6.15
N GLU A 47 6.10 -6.73 6.59
CA GLU A 47 5.67 -5.34 6.67
C GLU A 47 6.42 -4.51 5.64
N ILE A 48 5.69 -3.74 4.83
CA ILE A 48 6.23 -2.70 3.97
C ILE A 48 5.90 -1.35 4.60
N SER A 49 6.92 -0.71 5.15
CA SER A 49 6.81 0.63 5.69
C SER A 49 7.05 1.67 4.60
N LEU A 50 6.03 2.46 4.29
CA LEU A 50 6.14 3.65 3.45
C LEU A 50 6.40 4.87 4.33
N HIS A 51 7.56 5.50 4.17
CA HIS A 51 7.99 6.63 4.97
C HIS A 51 7.74 7.95 4.24
N PHE A 52 7.10 8.88 4.95
CA PHE A 52 6.74 10.19 4.42
C PHE A 52 7.41 11.30 5.23
N LEU A 53 7.90 12.33 4.54
CA LEU A 53 8.45 13.54 5.18
C LEU A 53 7.37 14.44 5.77
N SER A 54 6.16 14.45 5.19
CA SER A 54 5.07 15.32 5.63
C SER A 54 3.86 14.52 6.10
N PHE A 55 3.19 15.04 7.14
CA PHE A 55 1.91 14.50 7.59
C PHE A 55 0.84 14.55 6.49
N ARG A 56 0.88 15.57 5.61
CA ARG A 56 -0.08 15.71 4.51
C ARG A 56 0.02 14.55 3.54
N GLU A 57 1.22 14.25 3.03
CA GLU A 57 1.46 13.14 2.11
C GLU A 57 1.04 11.80 2.74
N ARG A 58 1.43 11.57 4.00
CA ARG A 58 0.99 10.38 4.74
C ARG A 58 -0.53 10.29 4.85
N SER A 59 -1.21 11.38 5.19
CA SER A 59 -2.67 11.39 5.32
C SER A 59 -3.37 11.10 3.99
N ILE A 60 -2.81 11.57 2.86
CA ILE A 60 -3.30 11.22 1.52
C ILE A 60 -3.11 9.71 1.28
N ALA A 61 -1.93 9.17 1.56
CA ALA A 61 -1.63 7.74 1.41
C ALA A 61 -2.49 6.84 2.30
N ILE A 62 -2.87 7.29 3.48
CA ILE A 62 -3.79 6.55 4.37
C ILE A 62 -5.24 6.62 3.87
N GLY A 63 -5.62 7.77 3.33
CA GLY A 63 -6.97 8.08 2.90
C GLY A 63 -7.92 8.38 4.07
N ARG A 64 -9.14 8.84 3.74
CA ARG A 64 -10.15 9.22 4.73
C ARG A 64 -10.49 8.04 5.63
N LYS A 65 -10.46 8.22 6.95
CA LYS A 65 -10.71 7.17 7.96
C LYS A 65 -9.87 5.89 7.76
N ALA A 66 -8.69 5.99 7.13
CA ALA A 66 -7.85 4.87 6.74
C ALA A 66 -8.50 3.88 5.73
N GLU A 67 -9.54 4.30 5.01
CA GLU A 67 -10.23 3.43 4.05
C GLU A 67 -9.34 3.05 2.86
N TYR A 68 -8.46 3.95 2.41
CA TYR A 68 -7.60 3.68 1.26
C TYR A 68 -6.54 2.62 1.59
N ILE A 69 -5.78 2.83 2.67
CA ILE A 69 -4.76 1.87 3.08
C ILE A 69 -5.36 0.50 3.45
N ARG A 70 -6.57 0.45 4.04
CA ARG A 70 -7.29 -0.80 4.26
C ARG A 70 -7.65 -1.52 2.96
N CYS A 71 -8.04 -0.78 1.92
CA CYS A 71 -8.31 -1.34 0.60
C CYS A 71 -7.04 -1.93 -0.03
N VAL A 72 -5.93 -1.20 0.04
CA VAL A 72 -4.61 -1.66 -0.44
C VAL A 72 -4.15 -2.91 0.32
N ASN A 73 -4.25 -2.93 1.64
CA ASN A 73 -3.87 -4.10 2.44
C ASN A 73 -4.77 -5.30 2.18
N LYS A 74 -6.06 -5.09 1.91
CA LYS A 74 -6.96 -6.16 1.46
C LYS A 74 -6.50 -6.75 0.12
N LEU A 75 -6.13 -5.89 -0.84
CA LEU A 75 -5.58 -6.32 -2.13
C LEU A 75 -4.31 -7.16 -1.94
N PHE A 76 -3.39 -6.72 -1.07
CA PHE A 76 -2.14 -7.43 -0.81
C PHE A 76 -2.37 -8.79 -0.16
N LYS A 77 -3.25 -8.84 0.85
CA LYS A 77 -3.57 -10.08 1.57
C LYS A 77 -4.26 -11.12 0.69
N GLU A 78 -5.08 -10.70 -0.27
CA GLU A 78 -5.89 -11.60 -1.10
C GLU A 78 -5.24 -11.99 -2.44
N TYR A 79 -4.44 -11.10 -3.05
CA TYR A 79 -4.03 -11.26 -4.45
C TYR A 79 -2.53 -11.14 -4.72
N ILE A 80 -1.71 -10.73 -3.75
CA ILE A 80 -0.27 -10.53 -3.97
C ILE A 80 0.53 -11.67 -3.35
N ILE A 81 1.25 -12.40 -4.19
CA ILE A 81 2.21 -13.44 -3.78
C ILE A 81 3.61 -12.91 -4.07
N PHE A 82 4.47 -12.89 -3.04
CA PHE A 82 5.83 -12.35 -3.15
C PHE A 82 6.86 -13.44 -2.85
N GLU A 83 7.85 -13.59 -3.75
CA GLU A 83 8.93 -14.59 -3.66
C GLU A 83 8.43 -16.04 -3.50
N ASN A 84 7.31 -16.39 -4.13
CA ASN A 84 6.67 -17.71 -4.01
C ASN A 84 6.30 -18.12 -2.57
N LYS A 85 6.26 -17.17 -1.61
CA LYS A 85 5.76 -17.41 -0.27
C LYS A 85 4.34 -16.86 -0.17
N SER A 86 3.44 -17.63 0.44
CA SER A 86 2.06 -17.23 0.72
C SER A 86 1.90 -16.37 1.98
N LYS A 87 3.01 -15.83 2.50
CA LYS A 87 2.98 -14.96 3.68
C LYS A 87 2.35 -13.62 3.30
N PRO A 88 1.31 -13.16 4.03
CA PRO A 88 0.66 -11.90 3.72
C PRO A 88 1.63 -10.74 3.96
N ILE A 89 1.56 -9.76 3.07
CA ILE A 89 2.27 -8.49 3.19
C ILE A 89 1.29 -7.42 3.65
N GLU A 90 1.69 -6.62 4.63
CA GLU A 90 0.95 -5.46 5.11
C GLU A 90 1.72 -4.18 4.81
N ILE A 91 1.04 -3.18 4.24
CA ILE A 91 1.59 -1.85 3.99
C ILE A 91 1.21 -0.93 5.14
N ILE A 92 2.20 -0.24 5.70
CA ILE A 92 2.03 0.75 6.78
C ILE A 92 2.62 2.09 6.36
N CYS A 93 1.88 3.17 6.61
CA CYS A 93 2.34 4.53 6.32
C CYS A 93 2.89 5.21 7.60
N LYS A 94 4.21 5.47 7.62
CA LYS A 94 4.94 6.08 8.75
C LYS A 94 5.40 7.49 8.39
N ASN A 95 5.44 8.39 9.38
CA ASN A 95 6.19 9.64 9.25
C ASN A 95 7.63 9.35 9.64
N ILE A 96 8.58 10.00 8.98
CA ILE A 96 9.95 10.06 9.47
C ILE A 96 9.93 10.97 10.69
N SER A 97 10.13 10.41 11.89
CA SER A 97 10.44 11.24 13.06
C SER A 97 11.85 11.78 12.87
N LYS A 98 12.00 13.10 12.93
CA LYS A 98 13.31 13.69 13.24
C LYS A 98 13.71 13.33 14.65
#